data_AF-A0ABD5DXY6-F1
#
_entry.id   AF-A0ABD5DXY6-F1
#
_cell.length_a   1.000
_cell.length_b   1.000
_cell.length_c   1.000
_cell.angle_alpha   90.00
_cell.angle_beta   90.00
_cell.angle_gamma   90.00
#
_symmetry.space_group_name_H-M   'P 1'
#
loop_
_entity.id
_entity.type
_entity.pdbx_description
1 polymer ?
#
loop_
_entity_poly.entity_id
_entity_poly.type
_entity_poly.pdbx_seq_one_letter_code
_entity_poly.pdbx_strand_id
1 'polypeptide(L)'
;SSTKYMPFIIQDNQVIMNSDVFIKNLTAANFKAKSLTAELFKVDKLSAIAGELGTLTTYKDPTKPNGARMVLSGSLITVYD
;
A
#
# COMPACT_ATOMS: atom_id res chain seq x y z
N SER A 1 15.67 -1.22 -40.54
CA SER A 1 16.18 -0.71 -39.24
C SER A 1 15.14 -1.03 -38.19
N SER A 2 15.42 -1.94 -37.24
CA SER A 2 14.53 -2.23 -36.13
C SER A 2 14.92 -1.30 -34.98
N THR A 3 14.06 -0.34 -34.65
CA THR A 3 14.22 0.45 -33.43
C THR A 3 14.01 -0.48 -32.24
N LYS A 4 15.06 -0.72 -31.45
CA LYS A 4 14.99 -1.48 -30.21
C LYS A 4 13.96 -0.81 -29.30
N TYR A 5 12.83 -1.48 -29.07
CA TYR A 5 11.83 -1.01 -28.12
C TYR A 5 12.45 -0.91 -26.73
N MET A 6 12.26 0.24 -26.08
CA MET A 6 12.65 0.45 -24.68
C MET A 6 11.37 0.66 -23.86
N PRO A 7 11.13 -0.16 -22.82
CA PRO A 7 9.89 -0.11 -22.04
C PRO A 7 9.85 1.08 -21.06
N PHE A 8 10.88 1.91 -21.03
CA PHE A 8 10.98 3.08 -20.17
C PHE A 8 11.73 4.22 -20.86
N ILE A 9 11.52 5.43 -20.36
CA ILE A 9 12.33 6.61 -20.67
C ILE A 9 13.04 7.08 -19.40
N ILE A 10 14.22 7.68 -19.56
CA ILE A 10 14.93 8.34 -18.47
C ILE A 10 14.78 9.84 -18.70
N GLN A 11 14.17 10.53 -17.73
CA GLN A 11 13.96 11.97 -17.78
C GLN A 11 14.15 12.54 -16.37
N ASP A 12 14.88 13.65 -16.25
CA ASP A 12 15.07 14.36 -14.98
C ASP A 12 15.54 13.43 -13.84
N ASN A 13 16.49 12.55 -14.15
CA ASN A 13 17.03 11.51 -13.24
C ASN A 13 15.99 10.50 -12.72
N GLN A 14 14.86 10.35 -13.41
CA GLN A 14 13.78 9.41 -13.10
C GLN A 14 13.59 8.41 -14.23
N VAL A 15 13.20 7.18 -13.86
CA VAL A 15 12.77 6.15 -14.82
C VAL A 15 11.25 6.21 -14.91
N ILE A 16 10.73 6.53 -16.10
CA ILE A 16 9.30 6.54 -16.39
C ILE A 16 9.00 5.31 -17.24
N MET A 17 8.09 4.47 -16.75
CA MET A 17 7.69 3.24 -17.42
C MET A 17 6.50 3.53 -18.32
N ASN A 18 6.53 3.04 -19.57
CA ASN A 18 5.48 3.29 -20.55
C ASN A 18 4.34 2.25 -20.49
N SER A 19 4.35 1.40 -19.46
CA SER A 19 3.41 0.30 -19.26
C SER A 19 3.35 -0.09 -17.78
N ASP A 20 2.44 -1.01 -17.45
CA ASP A 20 2.41 -1.67 -16.14
C ASP A 20 3.74 -2.38 -15.85
N VAL A 21 4.12 -2.38 -14.56
CA VAL A 21 5.38 -2.96 -14.08
C VAL A 21 5.06 -4.04 -13.06
N PHE A 22 5.55 -5.24 -13.32
CA PHE A 22 5.50 -6.33 -12.35
C PHE A 22 6.82 -6.39 -11.60
N ILE A 23 6.79 -6.14 -10.29
CA ILE A 23 7.97 -6.17 -9.42
C ILE A 23 7.89 -7.41 -8.53
N LYS A 24 8.79 -8.37 -8.73
CA LYS A 24 8.84 -9.60 -7.92
C LYS A 24 9.28 -9.30 -6.47
N ASN A 25 10.29 -8.44 -6.31
CA ASN A 25 10.82 -8.01 -5.01
C ASN A 25 11.14 -6.50 -5.08
N LEU A 26 10.63 -5.73 -4.11
CA LEU A 26 10.96 -4.32 -3.95
C LEU A 26 11.58 -4.10 -2.57
N THR A 27 12.79 -3.59 -2.53
CA THR A 27 13.42 -3.08 -1.30
C THR A 27 13.61 -1.59 -1.46
N ALA A 28 12.86 -0.80 -0.69
CA ALA A 28 12.91 0.65 -0.76
C ALA A 28 12.98 1.23 0.65
N ALA A 29 13.93 2.14 0.88
CA ALA A 29 14.02 2.90 2.13
C ALA A 29 12.91 3.96 2.22
N ASN A 30 12.48 4.49 1.07
CA ASN A 30 11.40 5.45 0.95
C ASN A 30 10.51 5.05 -0.22
N PHE A 31 9.26 4.68 0.06
CA PHE A 31 8.25 4.39 -0.96
C PHE A 31 7.15 5.45 -0.88
N LYS A 32 6.86 6.09 -2.01
CA LYS A 32 5.77 7.07 -2.14
C LYS A 32 4.88 6.63 -3.30
N ALA A 33 3.60 6.52 -3.05
CA ALA A 33 2.60 6.22 -4.07
C ALA A 33 1.38 7.12 -3.87
N LYS A 34 0.74 7.52 -4.98
CA LYS A 34 -0.53 8.26 -4.92
C LYS A 34 -1.66 7.39 -4.35
N SER A 35 -1.65 6.10 -4.69
CA SER A 35 -2.58 5.10 -4.18
C SER A 35 -1.90 3.74 -4.11
N LEU A 36 -2.24 2.95 -3.11
CA LEU A 36 -1.85 1.54 -2.99
C LEU A 36 -3.11 0.72 -2.81
N THR A 37 -3.43 -0.11 -3.81
CA THR A 37 -4.53 -1.06 -3.76
C THR A 37 -3.92 -2.45 -3.79
N ALA A 38 -4.23 -3.27 -2.80
CA ALA A 38 -3.75 -4.64 -2.72
C ALA A 38 -4.86 -5.54 -2.17
N GLU A 39 -5.02 -6.73 -2.74
CA GLU A 39 -5.88 -7.76 -2.16
C GLU A 39 -5.35 -8.24 -0.80
N LEU A 40 -4.01 -8.25 -0.66
CA LEU A 40 -3.33 -8.66 0.56
C LEU A 40 -2.09 -7.79 0.80
N PHE A 41 -2.01 -7.15 1.96
CA PHE A 41 -0.86 -6.38 2.40
C PHE A 41 -0.29 -6.98 3.70
N LYS A 42 0.83 -7.70 3.59
CA LYS A 42 1.53 -8.31 4.73
C LYS A 42 2.82 -7.56 5.00
N VAL A 43 3.01 -7.14 6.24
CA VAL A 43 4.23 -6.48 6.71
C VAL A 43 4.69 -7.12 8.00
N ASP A 44 5.99 -7.36 8.14
CA ASP A 44 6.54 -7.97 9.36
C ASP A 44 6.49 -7.00 10.55
N LYS A 45 6.67 -5.70 10.28
CA LYS A 45 6.59 -4.61 11.27
C LYS A 45 6.04 -3.35 10.63
N LEU A 46 5.07 -2.72 11.29
CA LEU A 46 4.58 -1.37 10.98
C LEU A 46 4.79 -0.50 12.23
N SER A 47 5.72 0.45 12.17
CA SER A 47 6.12 1.25 13.33
C SER A 47 5.19 2.42 13.61
N ALA A 48 4.67 3.08 12.56
CA ALA A 48 3.78 4.22 12.69
C ALA A 48 3.00 4.46 11.39
N ILE A 49 1.82 5.08 11.52
CA ILE A 49 1.07 5.69 10.41
C ILE A 49 0.86 7.16 10.79
N ALA A 50 1.32 8.08 9.95
CA ALA A 50 1.12 9.51 10.14
C ALA A 50 0.58 10.11 8.84
N GLY A 51 -0.56 10.80 8.93
CA GLY A 51 -1.26 11.41 7.80
C GLY A 51 -2.73 11.67 8.11
N GLU A 52 -3.41 12.37 7.22
CA GLU A 52 -4.86 12.53 7.29
C GLU A 52 -5.53 11.21 6.88
N LEU A 53 -6.06 10.49 7.87
CA LEU A 53 -6.77 9.23 7.65
C LEU A 53 -8.27 9.51 7.55
N GLY A 54 -8.89 9.12 6.44
CA GLY A 54 -10.35 9.06 6.33
C GLY A 54 -10.89 7.97 7.26
N THR A 55 -10.63 6.71 6.92
CA THR A 55 -11.08 5.55 7.69
C THR A 55 -10.07 4.41 7.62
N LEU A 56 -9.68 3.86 8.78
CA LEU A 56 -8.97 2.59 8.92
C LEU A 56 -9.93 1.57 9.55
N THR A 57 -10.34 0.59 8.73
CA THR A 57 -11.20 -0.52 9.18
C THR A 57 -10.35 -1.77 9.36
N THR A 58 -10.29 -2.31 10.57
CA THR A 58 -9.80 -3.68 10.78
C THR A 58 -10.94 -4.67 10.59
N TYR A 59 -10.67 -5.90 10.16
CA TYR A 59 -11.68 -6.95 10.04
C TYR A 59 -11.57 -7.92 11.22
N LYS A 60 -12.70 -8.47 11.68
CA LYS A 60 -12.70 -9.53 12.69
C LYS A 60 -11.98 -10.76 12.12
N ASP A 61 -11.18 -11.43 12.95
CA ASP A 61 -10.70 -12.77 12.64
C ASP A 61 -11.92 -13.70 12.49
N PRO A 62 -12.15 -14.29 11.30
CA PRO A 62 -13.33 -15.13 11.07
C PRO A 62 -13.31 -16.41 11.93
N THR A 63 -12.16 -16.81 12.48
CA THR A 63 -12.04 -17.94 13.42
C THR A 63 -12.37 -17.55 14.86
N LYS A 64 -12.46 -16.23 15.15
CA LYS A 64 -12.86 -15.65 16.43
C LYS A 64 -13.97 -14.61 16.21
N PRO A 65 -15.19 -15.05 15.84
CA PRO A 65 -16.28 -14.15 15.45
C PRO A 65 -16.74 -13.17 16.56
N ASN A 66 -16.46 -13.50 17.82
CA ASN A 66 -16.73 -12.66 18.99
C ASN A 66 -15.48 -11.87 19.46
N GLY A 67 -14.43 -11.82 18.64
CA GLY A 67 -13.22 -11.05 18.95
C GLY A 67 -13.44 -9.56 18.64
N ALA A 68 -12.84 -8.70 19.46
CA ALA A 68 -12.94 -7.25 19.30
C ALA A 68 -12.43 -6.79 17.91
N ARG A 69 -13.13 -5.85 17.29
CA ARG A 69 -12.72 -5.15 16.06
C ARG A 69 -12.49 -3.67 16.36
N MET A 70 -11.43 -3.09 15.82
CA MET A 70 -11.12 -1.66 15.96
C MET A 70 -11.35 -0.92 14.64
N VAL A 71 -12.08 0.18 14.67
CA VAL A 71 -12.22 1.11 13.54
C VAL A 71 -11.71 2.47 13.98
N LEU A 72 -10.75 3.03 13.24
CA LEU A 72 -10.35 4.43 13.41
C LEU A 72 -10.93 5.26 12.27
N SER A 73 -11.66 6.33 12.59
CA SER A 73 -12.22 7.24 11.59
C SER A 73 -12.00 8.67 12.04
N GLY A 74 -11.11 9.41 11.37
CA GLY A 74 -10.65 10.72 11.82
C GLY A 74 -10.08 10.67 13.24
N SER A 75 -10.69 11.40 14.18
CA SER A 75 -10.30 11.44 15.59
C SER A 75 -10.99 10.39 16.48
N LEU A 76 -11.89 9.57 15.93
CA LEU A 76 -12.68 8.60 16.69
C LEU A 76 -12.07 7.20 16.62
N ILE A 77 -11.94 6.56 17.77
CA ILE A 77 -11.63 5.13 17.90
C ILE A 77 -12.88 4.41 18.38
N THR A 78 -13.42 3.51 17.57
CA THR A 78 -14.56 2.67 17.95
C THR A 78 -14.11 1.22 18.07
N VAL A 79 -14.36 0.62 19.23
CA VAL A 79 -14.17 -0.81 19.47
C VAL A 79 -15.52 -1.49 19.43
N TYR A 80 -15.64 -2.53 18.61
CA TYR A 80 -16.83 -3.38 18.51
C TYR A 80 -16.51 -4.71 19.16
N ASP A 81 -17.29 -5.11 20.16
CA ASP A 81 -17.29 -6.45 20.76
C ASP A 81 -18.22 -7.37 19.95
#